data_AF-A0A7S2IAR6-F1
#
_entry.id   AF-A0A7S2IAR6-F1
#
_cell.length_a   1.000
_cell.length_b   1.000
_cell.length_c   1.000
_cell.angle_alpha   90.00
_cell.angle_beta   90.00
_cell.angle_gamma   90.00
#
_symmetry.space_group_name_H-M   'P 1'
#
loop_
_entity.id
_entity.type
_entity.pdbx_description
1 polymer ?
#
loop_
_entity_poly.entity_id
_entity_poly.type
_entity_poly.pdbx_seq_one_letter_code
_entity_poly.pdbx_strand_id
1 'polypeptide(L)'
;AETGPPSDKMLRGELEQVWRRIEDHQRQIDTLRHSHKELADENAALLEMLECAENFGARLSVQLHRRRFQQALKRFPIAPTVGAISTMQAPGISLSVAHFAGLAAAGRVAEAAKGLREPAAMALAQLKRNLQKPKIYVIGGARSNHAIDTVECFDVEAAKWATLPPMPTPRSDLAAAAVRGKVYAIGGYDGRTLSTVELFDPQLHTWEPLAPMPGPRSDFVAVAEANRIYRLGGLDEYYEALDTCQRFDPETNEWETLPPMRIPRWSFAVAAIAGRLYAVGGFADGHALGVVEVFDPETCEW
;
A
#
# COMPACT_ATOMS: atom_id res chain seq x y z
N ALA A 1 22.42 -4.87 78.36
CA ALA A 1 21.83 -3.61 77.89
C ALA A 1 22.79 -3.02 76.87
N GLU A 2 22.67 -3.40 75.60
CA GLU A 2 23.52 -2.85 74.54
C GLU A 2 22.70 -2.72 73.27
N THR A 3 22.32 -1.47 72.99
CA THR A 3 22.15 -0.80 71.69
C THR A 3 21.53 0.56 72.01
N GLY A 4 22.34 1.46 72.57
CA GLY A 4 21.96 2.86 72.74
C GLY A 4 21.89 3.53 71.36
N PRO A 5 20.95 4.46 71.12
CA PRO A 5 20.78 5.09 69.81
C PRO A 5 22.03 5.91 69.43
N PRO A 6 22.36 6.02 68.12
CA PRO A 6 23.54 6.74 67.67
C PRO A 6 23.47 8.21 68.12
N SER A 7 24.61 8.78 68.55
CA SER A 7 24.64 10.18 68.98
C SER A 7 24.27 11.12 67.83
N ASP A 8 23.38 12.08 68.11
CA ASP A 8 22.75 13.01 67.16
C ASP A 8 23.75 13.80 66.28
N LYS A 9 25.02 13.92 66.72
CA LYS A 9 26.11 14.54 65.95
C LYS A 9 26.61 13.69 64.77
N MET A 10 26.61 12.36 64.90
CA MET A 10 27.16 11.47 63.87
C MET A 10 26.18 11.33 62.69
N LEU A 11 24.89 11.19 63.00
CA LEU A 11 23.79 11.20 62.02
C LEU A 11 23.75 12.52 61.23
N ARG A 12 23.99 13.65 61.91
CA ARG A 12 23.99 14.97 61.26
C ARG A 12 25.16 15.16 60.28
N GLY A 13 26.34 14.62 60.58
CA GLY A 13 27.50 14.67 59.68
C GLY A 13 27.37 13.78 58.44
N GLU A 14 26.76 12.60 58.58
CA GLU A 14 26.47 11.72 57.45
C GLU A 14 25.38 12.29 56.55
N LEU A 15 24.33 12.89 57.13
CA LEU A 15 23.29 13.60 56.39
C LEU A 15 23.85 14.79 55.59
N GLU A 16 24.77 15.57 56.15
CA GLU A 16 25.42 16.68 55.43
C GLU A 16 26.28 16.19 54.25
N GLN A 17 26.98 15.06 54.39
CA GLN A 17 27.74 14.47 53.28
C GLN A 17 26.83 13.94 52.18
N VAL A 18 25.71 13.32 52.53
CA VAL A 18 24.72 12.84 51.56
C VAL A 18 24.10 14.03 50.82
N TRP A 19 23.76 15.11 51.53
CA TRP A 19 23.24 16.34 50.91
C TRP A 19 24.20 16.96 49.91
N ARG A 20 25.50 17.07 50.24
CA ARG A 20 26.50 17.59 49.29
C ARG A 20 26.65 16.73 48.04
N ARG A 21 26.56 15.40 48.17
CA ARG A 21 26.58 14.48 47.02
C ARG A 21 25.34 14.61 46.14
N ILE A 22 24.17 14.81 46.75
CA ILE A 22 22.93 15.04 46.00
C ILE A 22 23.02 16.38 45.25
N GLU A 23 23.54 17.43 45.88
CA GLU A 23 23.77 18.72 45.22
C GLU A 23 24.76 18.63 44.06
N ASP A 24 25.86 17.88 44.21
CA ASP A 24 26.84 17.68 43.13
C ASP A 24 26.28 16.89 41.96
N HIS A 25 25.56 15.79 42.22
CA HIS A 25 24.89 15.03 41.19
C HIS A 25 23.79 15.84 40.49
N GLN A 26 23.08 16.69 41.22
CA GLN A 26 22.06 17.55 40.62
C GLN A 26 22.69 18.57 39.65
N ARG A 27 23.83 19.16 40.03
CA ARG A 27 24.60 20.06 39.13
C ARG A 27 25.13 19.35 37.88
N GLN A 28 25.57 18.10 38.02
CA GLN A 28 26.02 17.29 36.88
C GLN A 28 24.85 16.95 35.94
N ILE A 29 23.68 16.60 36.48
CA ILE A 29 22.46 16.36 35.71
C ILE A 29 22.04 17.62 34.95
N ASP A 30 22.10 18.78 35.60
CA ASP A 30 21.70 20.04 34.98
C ASP A 30 22.67 20.46 33.87
N THR A 31 23.97 20.22 34.05
CA THR A 31 24.98 20.40 32.98
C THR A 31 24.72 19.48 31.79
N LEU A 32 24.43 18.20 32.03
CA LEU A 32 24.16 17.24 30.96
C LEU A 32 22.86 17.55 30.21
N ARG A 33 21.83 18.03 30.91
CA ARG A 33 20.57 18.48 30.29
C ARG A 33 20.80 19.70 29.40
N HIS A 34 21.66 20.61 29.81
CA HIS A 34 22.02 21.78 29.02
C HIS A 34 22.73 21.38 27.72
N SER A 35 23.78 20.55 27.80
CA SER A 35 24.48 20.07 26.60
C SER A 35 23.60 19.21 25.68
N HIS A 36 22.66 18.43 26.22
CA HIS A 36 21.70 17.69 25.40
C HIS A 36 20.74 18.62 24.66
N LYS A 37 20.36 19.76 25.26
CA LYS A 37 19.52 20.76 24.60
C LYS A 37 20.26 21.47 23.47
N GLU A 38 21.51 21.85 23.69
CA GLU A 38 22.36 22.45 22.64
C GLU A 38 22.55 21.50 21.45
N LEU A 39 22.86 20.23 21.71
CA LEU A 39 22.99 19.22 20.66
C LEU A 39 21.67 18.92 19.93
N ALA A 40 20.52 19.10 20.59
CA ALA A 40 19.21 18.96 19.95
C ALA A 40 18.91 20.15 19.04
N ASP A 41 19.23 21.36 19.48
CA ASP A 41 19.05 22.59 18.71
C ASP A 41 20.00 22.65 17.50
N GLU A 42 21.25 22.20 17.63
CA GLU A 42 22.19 22.04 16.51
C GLU A 42 21.71 20.98 15.49
N ASN A 43 21.17 19.86 15.95
CA ASN A 43 20.60 18.85 15.06
C ASN A 43 19.34 19.35 14.34
N ALA A 44 18.52 20.18 14.99
CA ALA A 44 17.36 20.80 14.37
C ALA A 44 17.78 21.80 13.28
N ALA A 45 18.79 22.64 13.55
CA ALA A 45 19.35 23.57 12.58
C ALA A 45 19.97 22.84 11.37
N LEU A 46 20.67 21.72 11.60
CA LEU A 46 21.20 20.88 10.52
C LEU A 46 20.09 20.24 9.67
N LEU A 47 18.97 19.85 10.28
CA LEU A 47 17.81 19.32 9.55
C LEU A 47 17.13 20.39 8.70
N GLU A 48 16.98 21.61 9.23
CA GLU A 48 16.41 22.76 8.50
C GLU A 48 17.33 23.20 7.33
N MET A 49 18.65 23.18 7.53
CA MET A 49 19.63 23.39 6.45
C MET A 49 19.57 22.30 5.36
N LEU A 50 19.20 21.07 5.74
CA LEU A 50 19.04 19.95 4.80
C LEU A 50 17.68 20.00 4.06
N GLU A 51 16.65 20.61 4.65
CA GLU A 51 15.35 20.86 4.01
C GLU A 51 15.45 21.86 2.86
N CYS A 52 16.34 22.87 2.97
CA CYS A 52 16.59 23.86 1.92
C CYS A 52 17.40 23.34 0.71
N ALA A 53 17.95 22.11 0.77
CA ALA A 53 18.74 21.52 -0.31
C ALA A 53 17.95 20.41 -1.04
N GLU A 54 17.38 20.76 -2.20
CA GLU A 54 16.35 20.01 -2.97
C GLU A 54 16.75 18.62 -3.56
N ASN A 55 17.63 17.81 -2.94
CA ASN A 55 18.10 16.56 -3.56
C ASN A 55 18.19 15.32 -2.66
N PHE A 56 17.46 15.25 -1.54
CA PHE A 56 17.70 14.22 -0.50
C PHE A 56 16.53 13.29 -0.09
N GLY A 57 15.41 13.25 -0.81
CA GLY A 57 14.22 12.48 -0.40
C GLY A 57 14.46 10.98 -0.13
N ALA A 58 15.23 10.29 -0.98
CA ALA A 58 15.45 8.84 -0.82
C ALA A 58 16.41 8.50 0.33
N ARG A 59 17.49 9.26 0.50
CA ARG A 59 18.51 8.99 1.53
C ARG A 59 18.03 9.31 2.95
N LEU A 60 17.24 10.37 3.11
CA LEU A 60 16.67 10.75 4.40
C LEU A 60 15.63 9.72 4.88
N SER A 61 14.74 9.28 3.98
CA SER A 61 13.75 8.25 4.26
C SER A 61 14.40 6.93 4.70
N VAL A 62 15.48 6.55 4.04
CA VAL A 62 16.31 5.39 4.39
C VAL A 62 16.88 5.50 5.81
N GLN A 63 17.40 6.67 6.21
CA GLN A 63 17.97 6.85 7.55
C GLN A 63 16.92 6.84 8.65
N LEU A 64 15.76 7.45 8.41
CA LEU A 64 14.63 7.41 9.34
C LEU A 64 14.12 5.98 9.54
N HIS A 65 14.02 5.20 8.47
CA HIS A 65 13.63 3.79 8.55
C HIS A 65 14.62 2.98 9.38
N ARG A 66 15.94 3.13 9.15
CA ARG A 66 16.98 2.47 9.97
C ARG A 66 16.83 2.78 11.46
N ARG A 67 16.61 4.05 11.81
CA ARG A 67 16.48 4.49 13.21
C ARG A 67 15.24 3.89 13.88
N ARG A 68 14.09 3.90 13.18
CA ARG A 68 12.84 3.30 13.67
C ARG A 68 12.98 1.78 13.84
N PHE A 69 13.61 1.10 12.89
CA PHE A 69 13.83 -0.34 12.96
C PHE A 69 14.77 -0.73 14.11
N GLN A 70 15.84 0.04 14.35
CA GLN A 70 16.71 -0.18 15.51
C GLN A 70 16.00 0.04 16.84
N GLN A 71 15.11 1.02 16.93
CA GLN A 71 14.27 1.23 18.12
C GLN A 71 13.30 0.05 18.33
N ALA A 72 12.72 -0.49 17.25
CA ALA A 72 11.86 -1.66 17.32
C ALA A 72 12.63 -2.91 17.77
N LEU A 73 13.84 -3.15 17.25
CA LEU A 73 14.69 -4.28 17.68
C LEU A 73 15.12 -4.19 19.15
N LYS A 74 15.34 -2.97 19.67
CA LYS A 74 15.61 -2.78 21.11
C LYS A 74 14.39 -3.11 21.98
N ARG A 75 13.18 -2.85 21.45
CA ARG A 75 11.92 -3.11 22.13
C ARG A 75 11.48 -4.58 22.03
N PHE A 76 11.86 -5.26 20.96
CA PHE A 76 11.54 -6.65 20.68
C PHE A 76 12.80 -7.39 20.21
N PRO A 77 13.63 -7.90 21.13
CA PRO A 77 14.85 -8.62 20.78
C PRO A 77 14.48 -9.97 20.16
N ILE A 78 14.61 -10.08 18.83
CA ILE A 78 14.50 -11.35 18.13
C ILE A 78 15.86 -12.05 18.26
N ALA A 79 15.88 -13.28 18.78
CA ALA A 79 17.09 -14.11 18.83
C ALA A 79 17.09 -15.07 17.61
N PRO A 80 17.86 -14.81 16.54
CA PRO A 80 17.87 -15.70 15.38
C PRO A 80 19.14 -16.57 15.41
N THR A 81 18.98 -17.88 15.31
CA THR A 81 20.08 -18.83 15.02
C THR A 81 20.70 -18.61 13.63
N VAL A 82 20.02 -17.86 12.75
CA VAL A 82 20.54 -17.36 11.47
C VAL A 82 20.06 -15.92 11.32
N GLY A 83 20.98 -14.94 11.32
CA GLY A 83 20.63 -13.53 11.29
C GLY A 83 19.74 -13.17 10.08
N ALA A 84 18.73 -12.32 10.29
CA ALA A 84 17.75 -11.95 9.24
C ALA A 84 18.39 -11.46 7.93
N ILE A 85 19.60 -10.88 8.01
CA ILE A 85 20.40 -10.47 6.84
C ILE A 85 20.87 -11.69 6.03
N SER A 86 21.32 -12.75 6.70
CA SER A 86 21.74 -14.01 6.06
C SER A 86 20.56 -14.72 5.38
N THR A 87 19.36 -14.66 5.97
CA THR A 87 18.14 -15.23 5.35
C THR A 87 17.73 -14.43 4.10
N MET A 88 17.79 -13.09 4.17
CA MET A 88 17.48 -12.21 3.03
C MET A 88 18.50 -12.31 1.89
N GLN A 89 19.74 -12.72 2.18
CA GLN A 89 20.75 -12.98 1.15
C GLN A 89 20.44 -14.20 0.27
N ALA A 90 19.48 -15.05 0.66
CA ALA A 90 18.96 -16.09 -0.22
C ALA A 90 18.27 -15.45 -1.45
N PRO A 91 18.72 -15.73 -2.68
CA PRO A 91 18.23 -15.05 -3.89
C PRO A 91 16.70 -15.10 -4.06
N GLY A 92 16.06 -16.20 -3.67
CA GLY A 92 14.60 -16.36 -3.77
C GLY A 92 13.80 -15.45 -2.82
N ILE A 93 14.30 -15.24 -1.59
CA ILE A 93 13.59 -14.44 -0.57
C ILE A 93 13.64 -12.96 -0.93
N SER A 94 14.82 -12.46 -1.36
CA SER A 94 14.97 -11.09 -1.85
C SER A 94 14.06 -10.79 -3.05
N LEU A 95 13.91 -11.76 -3.97
CA LEU A 95 13.05 -11.60 -5.14
C LEU A 95 11.57 -11.53 -4.75
N SER A 96 11.10 -12.43 -3.87
CA SER A 96 9.70 -12.43 -3.40
C SER A 96 9.36 -11.18 -2.60
N VAL A 97 10.25 -10.73 -1.72
CA VAL A 97 10.08 -9.48 -0.96
C VAL A 97 10.03 -8.28 -1.89
N ALA A 98 10.90 -8.22 -2.90
CA ALA A 98 10.91 -7.13 -3.88
C ALA A 98 9.70 -7.15 -4.81
N HIS A 99 9.15 -8.33 -5.13
CA HIS A 99 7.91 -8.48 -5.91
C HIS A 99 6.70 -7.95 -5.13
N PHE A 100 6.60 -8.28 -3.83
CA PHE A 100 5.48 -7.86 -2.98
C PHE A 100 5.58 -6.38 -2.57
N ALA A 101 6.77 -5.90 -2.24
CA ALA A 101 6.98 -4.50 -1.80
C ALA A 101 7.03 -3.50 -2.98
N GLY A 102 7.23 -3.98 -4.21
CA GLY A 102 7.36 -3.18 -5.42
C GLY A 102 8.76 -2.57 -5.62
N LEU A 103 9.05 -2.20 -6.88
CA LEU A 103 10.35 -1.67 -7.34
C LEU A 103 10.86 -0.50 -6.50
N ALA A 104 9.98 0.43 -6.11
CA ALA A 104 10.34 1.61 -5.33
C ALA A 104 10.73 1.26 -3.89
N ALA A 105 10.01 0.32 -3.24
CA ALA A 105 10.36 -0.12 -1.90
C ALA A 105 11.64 -0.99 -1.92
N ALA A 106 11.79 -1.86 -2.91
CA ALA A 106 13.00 -2.66 -3.10
C ALA A 106 14.25 -1.77 -3.31
N GLY A 107 14.14 -0.70 -4.10
CA GLY A 107 15.19 0.31 -4.25
C GLY A 107 15.55 1.00 -2.93
N ARG A 108 14.54 1.35 -2.11
CA ARG A 108 14.75 1.91 -0.77
C ARG A 108 15.44 0.93 0.17
N VAL A 109 15.08 -0.34 0.16
CA VAL A 109 15.71 -1.39 0.98
C VAL A 109 17.18 -1.61 0.58
N ALA A 110 17.49 -1.60 -0.73
CA ALA A 110 18.86 -1.73 -1.23
C ALA A 110 19.77 -0.59 -0.75
N GLU A 111 19.26 0.65 -0.73
CA GLU A 111 19.99 1.81 -0.20
C GLU A 111 20.04 1.79 1.34
N ALA A 112 19.00 1.25 1.99
CA ALA A 112 18.88 1.13 3.44
C ALA A 112 19.65 -0.02 4.07
N ALA A 113 20.19 -0.98 3.34
CA ALA A 113 20.93 -2.08 3.97
C ALA A 113 22.15 -2.47 3.13
N LYS A 114 23.35 -2.08 3.59
CA LYS A 114 24.61 -2.41 2.91
C LYS A 114 24.75 -3.93 2.66
N GLY A 115 24.32 -4.76 3.62
CA GLY A 115 24.35 -6.24 3.50
C GLY A 115 23.30 -6.84 2.55
N LEU A 116 22.33 -6.04 2.09
CA LEU A 116 21.27 -6.44 1.16
C LEU A 116 21.40 -5.76 -0.21
N ARG A 117 22.42 -4.92 -0.41
CA ARG A 117 22.59 -4.11 -1.62
C ARG A 117 22.76 -4.98 -2.86
N GLU A 118 23.63 -5.99 -2.81
CA GLU A 118 23.85 -6.91 -3.94
C GLU A 118 22.66 -7.83 -4.21
N PRO A 119 22.08 -8.54 -3.21
CA PRO A 119 20.87 -9.34 -3.42
C PRO A 119 19.69 -8.52 -3.93
N ALA A 120 19.48 -7.32 -3.39
CA ALA A 120 18.41 -6.43 -3.83
C ALA A 120 18.70 -5.84 -5.22
N ALA A 121 19.93 -5.51 -5.56
CA ALA A 121 20.29 -5.05 -6.91
C ALA A 121 20.12 -6.17 -7.96
N MET A 122 20.51 -7.41 -7.64
CA MET A 122 20.27 -8.57 -8.49
C MET A 122 18.77 -8.85 -8.62
N ALA A 123 18.02 -8.83 -7.51
CA ALA A 123 16.58 -8.98 -7.52
C ALA A 123 15.90 -7.86 -8.32
N LEU A 124 16.36 -6.61 -8.21
CA LEU A 124 15.90 -5.46 -8.99
C LEU A 124 16.24 -5.59 -10.48
N ALA A 125 17.42 -6.09 -10.83
CA ALA A 125 17.81 -6.31 -12.22
C ALA A 125 17.00 -7.46 -12.85
N GLN A 126 16.77 -8.53 -12.09
CA GLN A 126 15.93 -9.65 -12.49
C GLN A 126 14.46 -9.25 -12.59
N LEU A 127 13.97 -8.45 -11.63
CA LEU A 127 12.64 -7.84 -11.68
C LEU A 127 12.52 -6.91 -12.88
N LYS A 128 13.48 -6.01 -13.14
CA LYS A 128 13.45 -5.15 -14.34
C LYS A 128 13.45 -5.92 -15.66
N ARG A 129 14.09 -7.10 -15.71
CA ARG A 129 14.05 -8.01 -16.86
C ARG A 129 12.72 -8.76 -16.98
N ASN A 130 12.10 -9.10 -15.85
CA ASN A 130 10.87 -9.89 -15.78
C ASN A 130 9.59 -9.04 -15.71
N LEU A 131 9.69 -7.77 -15.34
CA LEU A 131 8.62 -6.80 -15.42
C LEU A 131 8.38 -6.55 -16.90
N GLN A 132 7.31 -7.15 -17.41
CA GLN A 132 6.69 -6.68 -18.63
C GLN A 132 6.51 -5.17 -18.50
N LYS A 133 7.06 -4.43 -19.47
CA LYS A 133 6.95 -2.97 -19.52
C LYS A 133 5.46 -2.60 -19.50
N PRO A 134 5.10 -1.46 -18.88
CA PRO A 134 3.70 -1.10 -18.71
C PRO A 134 3.01 -1.01 -20.07
N LYS A 135 1.88 -1.71 -20.18
CA LYS A 135 0.96 -1.66 -21.32
C LYS A 135 -0.36 -1.10 -20.82
N ILE A 136 -1.01 -0.28 -21.63
CA ILE A 136 -2.36 0.22 -21.35
C ILE A 136 -3.33 -0.61 -22.18
N TYR A 137 -4.36 -1.16 -21.56
CA TYR A 137 -5.41 -1.91 -22.23
C TYR A 137 -6.68 -1.08 -22.21
N VAL A 138 -7.31 -0.93 -23.37
CA VAL A 138 -8.62 -0.31 -23.55
C VAL A 138 -9.56 -1.40 -24.03
N ILE A 139 -10.66 -1.58 -23.32
CA ILE A 139 -11.51 -2.77 -23.43
C ILE A 139 -12.96 -2.32 -23.56
N GLY A 140 -13.61 -2.71 -24.65
CA GLY A 140 -15.02 -2.46 -24.89
C GLY A 140 -15.34 -0.96 -25.08
N GLY A 141 -16.44 -0.54 -24.47
CA GLY A 141 -17.03 0.79 -24.63
C GLY A 141 -18.26 0.75 -25.55
N ALA A 142 -18.65 1.92 -26.05
CA ALA A 142 -19.79 2.05 -26.94
C ALA A 142 -19.42 2.78 -28.23
N ARG A 143 -19.93 2.28 -29.36
CA ARG A 143 -19.88 2.93 -30.67
C ARG A 143 -21.30 3.10 -31.17
N SER A 144 -21.72 4.34 -31.40
CA SER A 144 -23.09 4.66 -31.87
C SER A 144 -24.18 4.03 -31.00
N ASN A 145 -24.06 4.14 -29.68
CA ASN A 145 -24.93 3.54 -28.66
C ASN A 145 -25.00 2.00 -28.65
N HIS A 146 -24.08 1.32 -29.33
CA HIS A 146 -23.94 -0.13 -29.24
C HIS A 146 -22.66 -0.48 -28.50
N ALA A 147 -22.78 -1.40 -27.53
CA ALA A 147 -21.63 -1.98 -26.86
C ALA A 147 -20.71 -2.67 -27.88
N ILE A 148 -19.40 -2.50 -27.70
CA ILE A 148 -18.39 -3.12 -28.55
C ILE A 148 -17.52 -4.09 -27.75
N ASP A 149 -16.93 -5.04 -28.45
CA ASP A 149 -16.04 -6.08 -27.91
C ASP A 149 -14.55 -5.80 -28.20
N THR A 150 -14.25 -4.65 -28.81
CA THR A 150 -12.91 -4.32 -29.27
C THR A 150 -11.96 -4.15 -28.09
N VAL A 151 -10.76 -4.70 -28.25
CA VAL A 151 -9.69 -4.64 -27.25
C VAL A 151 -8.46 -4.08 -27.92
N GLU A 152 -7.92 -3.00 -27.37
CA GLU A 152 -6.72 -2.35 -27.88
C GLU A 152 -5.68 -2.26 -26.77
N CYS A 153 -4.42 -2.41 -27.17
CA CYS A 153 -3.29 -2.30 -26.27
C CYS A 153 -2.33 -1.24 -26.77
N PHE A 154 -2.03 -0.27 -25.92
CA PHE A 154 -0.99 0.70 -26.16
C PHE A 154 0.32 0.21 -25.54
N ASP A 155 1.30 -0.02 -26.40
CA ASP A 155 2.69 -0.21 -25.99
C ASP A 155 3.32 1.16 -25.74
N VAL A 156 3.59 1.45 -24.47
CA VAL A 156 4.11 2.75 -24.03
C VAL A 156 5.52 3.02 -24.57
N GLU A 157 6.34 1.99 -24.80
CA GLU A 157 7.69 2.15 -25.32
C GLU A 157 7.69 2.35 -26.84
N ALA A 158 6.92 1.55 -27.55
CA ALA A 158 6.79 1.69 -29.00
C ALA A 158 5.92 2.89 -29.41
N ALA A 159 5.20 3.49 -28.45
CA ALA A 159 4.20 4.53 -28.65
C ALA A 159 3.18 4.16 -29.73
N LYS A 160 2.71 2.90 -29.70
CA LYS A 160 1.85 2.33 -30.73
C LYS A 160 0.68 1.56 -30.12
N TRP A 161 -0.46 1.68 -30.79
CA TRP A 161 -1.62 0.85 -30.54
C TRP A 161 -1.54 -0.44 -31.35
N ALA A 162 -2.01 -1.52 -30.74
CA ALA A 162 -2.23 -2.80 -31.39
C ALA A 162 -3.61 -3.32 -31.01
N THR A 163 -4.35 -3.82 -32.01
CA THR A 163 -5.61 -4.53 -31.77
C THR A 163 -5.30 -5.91 -31.21
N LEU A 164 -6.06 -6.31 -30.20
CA LEU A 164 -6.00 -7.63 -29.57
C LEU A 164 -7.26 -8.44 -29.91
N PRO A 165 -7.27 -9.75 -29.60
CA PRO A 165 -8.48 -10.54 -29.76
C PRO A 165 -9.67 -9.91 -29.01
N PRO A 166 -10.84 -9.79 -29.66
CA PRO A 166 -12.01 -9.16 -29.07
C PRO A 166 -12.51 -9.97 -27.88
N MET A 167 -13.23 -9.30 -26.98
CA MET A 167 -13.97 -9.97 -25.91
C MET A 167 -15.04 -10.89 -26.50
N PRO A 168 -15.36 -12.02 -25.85
CA PRO A 168 -16.49 -12.85 -26.26
C PRO A 168 -17.84 -12.13 -26.14
N THR A 169 -17.96 -11.23 -25.15
CA THR A 169 -19.16 -10.43 -24.92
C THR A 169 -18.86 -8.94 -25.18
N PRO A 170 -19.59 -8.25 -26.08
CA PRO A 170 -19.51 -6.80 -26.24
C PRO A 170 -20.03 -6.08 -24.99
N ARG A 171 -19.32 -5.08 -24.48
CA ARG A 171 -19.65 -4.42 -23.21
C ARG A 171 -19.36 -2.92 -23.25
N SER A 172 -20.33 -2.12 -22.84
CA SER A 172 -20.17 -0.73 -22.40
C SER A 172 -20.26 -0.64 -20.87
N ASP A 173 -19.82 0.46 -20.27
CA ASP A 173 -19.95 0.73 -18.82
C ASP A 173 -19.47 -0.40 -17.89
N LEU A 174 -18.54 -1.22 -18.40
CA LEU A 174 -17.87 -2.28 -17.66
C LEU A 174 -16.79 -1.71 -16.75
N ALA A 175 -16.39 -2.51 -15.77
CA ALA A 175 -15.15 -2.26 -15.05
C ALA A 175 -14.04 -3.18 -15.58
N ALA A 176 -12.82 -2.66 -15.60
CA ALA A 176 -11.62 -3.43 -15.92
C ALA A 176 -10.62 -3.38 -14.77
N ALA A 177 -10.01 -4.53 -14.45
CA ALA A 177 -8.95 -4.62 -13.44
C ALA A 177 -7.80 -5.48 -13.95
N ALA A 178 -6.57 -5.17 -13.52
CA ALA A 178 -5.38 -5.96 -13.85
C ALA A 178 -4.81 -6.58 -12.57
N VAL A 179 -4.74 -7.92 -12.52
CA VAL A 179 -4.20 -8.67 -11.39
C VAL A 179 -3.26 -9.74 -11.92
N ARG A 180 -2.05 -9.80 -11.36
CA ARG A 180 -1.03 -10.82 -11.68
C ARG A 180 -0.74 -10.97 -13.18
N GLY A 181 -0.71 -9.85 -13.90
CA GLY A 181 -0.41 -9.82 -15.34
C GLY A 181 -1.55 -10.25 -16.24
N LYS A 182 -2.74 -10.56 -15.69
CA LYS A 182 -3.96 -10.80 -16.45
C LYS A 182 -4.92 -9.61 -16.33
N VAL A 183 -5.84 -9.50 -17.30
CA VAL A 183 -6.82 -8.40 -17.35
C VAL A 183 -8.23 -8.97 -17.25
N TYR A 184 -9.07 -8.38 -16.42
CA TYR A 184 -10.42 -8.83 -16.12
C TYR A 184 -11.40 -7.81 -16.66
N ALA A 185 -12.31 -8.23 -17.53
CA ALA A 185 -13.47 -7.47 -17.99
C ALA A 185 -14.69 -7.92 -17.17
N ILE A 186 -15.31 -7.00 -16.44
CA ILE A 186 -16.26 -7.32 -15.39
C ILE A 186 -17.56 -6.56 -15.65
N GLY A 187 -18.68 -7.29 -15.75
CA GLY A 187 -20.02 -6.71 -15.88
C GLY A 187 -20.17 -5.80 -17.10
N GLY A 188 -20.89 -4.69 -16.90
CA GLY A 188 -21.18 -3.70 -17.92
C GLY A 188 -22.60 -3.84 -18.50
N TYR A 189 -22.77 -3.31 -19.70
CA TYR A 189 -24.05 -3.21 -20.39
C TYR A 189 -23.90 -3.56 -21.88
N ASP A 190 -24.73 -4.46 -22.38
CA ASP A 190 -24.79 -4.87 -23.80
C ASP A 190 -26.17 -4.63 -24.45
N GLY A 191 -27.02 -3.85 -23.78
CA GLY A 191 -28.47 -3.84 -23.95
C GLY A 191 -29.18 -4.43 -22.72
N ARG A 192 -28.44 -5.17 -21.89
CA ARG A 192 -28.82 -5.60 -20.54
C ARG A 192 -27.65 -5.41 -19.59
N THR A 193 -27.93 -5.23 -18.31
CA THR A 193 -26.90 -5.20 -17.29
C THR A 193 -26.30 -6.59 -17.10
N LEU A 194 -24.97 -6.68 -17.10
CA LEU A 194 -24.24 -7.95 -17.12
C LEU A 194 -23.65 -8.29 -15.75
N SER A 195 -23.67 -9.58 -15.42
CA SER A 195 -22.92 -10.16 -14.29
C SER A 195 -21.70 -10.95 -14.74
N THR A 196 -21.50 -11.14 -16.05
CA THR A 196 -20.44 -11.99 -16.60
C THR A 196 -19.06 -11.38 -16.38
N VAL A 197 -18.07 -12.24 -16.16
CA VAL A 197 -16.67 -11.88 -15.92
C VAL A 197 -15.83 -12.66 -16.92
N GLU A 198 -14.96 -11.96 -17.64
CA GLU A 198 -14.09 -12.54 -18.65
C GLU A 198 -12.65 -12.14 -18.37
N LEU A 199 -11.75 -13.12 -18.44
CA LEU A 199 -10.34 -12.97 -18.15
C LEU A 199 -9.55 -13.06 -19.45
N PHE A 200 -8.77 -12.03 -19.71
CA PHE A 200 -7.81 -11.99 -20.80
C PHE A 200 -6.42 -12.33 -20.29
N ASP A 201 -5.80 -13.32 -20.91
CA ASP A 201 -4.38 -13.63 -20.74
C ASP A 201 -3.57 -12.95 -21.85
N PRO A 202 -2.78 -11.89 -21.56
CA PRO A 202 -2.00 -11.20 -22.58
C PRO A 202 -0.82 -11.99 -23.14
N GLN A 203 -0.42 -13.11 -22.51
CA GLN A 203 0.63 -13.99 -23.03
C GLN A 203 0.06 -14.98 -24.04
N LEU A 204 -1.12 -15.52 -23.74
CA LEU A 204 -1.80 -16.50 -24.61
C LEU A 204 -2.69 -15.84 -25.67
N HIS A 205 -3.03 -14.56 -25.50
CA HIS A 205 -3.99 -13.85 -26.33
C HIS A 205 -5.35 -14.55 -26.37
N THR A 206 -5.79 -15.07 -25.22
CA THR A 206 -7.05 -15.80 -25.09
C THR A 206 -7.94 -15.20 -24.02
N TRP A 207 -9.24 -15.30 -24.23
CA TRP A 207 -10.27 -14.98 -23.26
C TRP A 207 -10.82 -16.27 -22.63
N GLU A 208 -11.02 -16.26 -21.32
CA GLU A 208 -11.64 -17.35 -20.58
C GLU A 208 -12.78 -16.81 -19.69
N PRO A 209 -13.95 -17.48 -19.62
CA PRO A 209 -15.02 -17.07 -18.73
C PRO A 209 -14.68 -17.43 -17.27
N LEU A 210 -15.08 -16.56 -16.34
CA LEU A 210 -14.92 -16.76 -14.89
C LEU A 210 -16.28 -16.83 -14.18
N ALA A 211 -16.26 -17.03 -12.86
CA ALA A 211 -17.46 -17.02 -12.05
C ALA A 211 -18.16 -15.64 -12.16
N PRO A 212 -19.46 -15.60 -12.48
CA PRO A 212 -20.18 -14.35 -12.61
C PRO A 212 -20.30 -13.64 -11.26
N MET A 213 -20.42 -12.32 -11.31
CA MET A 213 -20.68 -11.50 -10.13
C MET A 213 -22.06 -11.83 -9.54
N PRO A 214 -22.20 -11.83 -8.21
CA PRO A 214 -23.52 -11.76 -7.57
C PRO A 214 -24.16 -10.40 -7.83
N GLY A 215 -25.22 -10.42 -8.65
CA GLY A 215 -25.96 -9.25 -9.11
C GLY A 215 -25.33 -8.60 -10.35
N PRO A 216 -26.08 -8.43 -11.46
CA PRO A 216 -25.58 -7.74 -12.65
C PRO A 216 -25.34 -6.25 -12.38
N ARG A 217 -24.27 -5.67 -12.94
CA ARG A 217 -23.94 -4.25 -12.73
C ARG A 217 -23.34 -3.55 -13.94
N SER A 218 -23.59 -2.24 -14.01
CA SER A 218 -22.96 -1.29 -14.94
C SER A 218 -22.51 -0.02 -14.21
N ASP A 219 -21.66 0.79 -14.83
CA ASP A 219 -21.13 2.07 -14.32
C ASP A 219 -20.61 2.00 -12.86
N PHE A 220 -19.91 0.90 -12.57
CA PHE A 220 -19.26 0.61 -11.30
C PHE A 220 -17.75 0.63 -11.44
N VAL A 221 -17.04 0.57 -10.32
CA VAL A 221 -15.58 0.54 -10.32
C VAL A 221 -15.07 -0.82 -9.84
N ALA A 222 -14.06 -1.34 -10.54
CA ALA A 222 -13.25 -2.46 -10.09
C ALA A 222 -11.81 -1.99 -9.87
N VAL A 223 -11.24 -2.31 -8.71
CA VAL A 223 -9.85 -1.94 -8.37
C VAL A 223 -9.09 -3.16 -7.89
N ALA A 224 -7.85 -3.30 -8.36
CA ALA A 224 -6.94 -4.34 -7.91
C ALA A 224 -6.18 -3.87 -6.66
N GLU A 225 -6.25 -4.63 -5.58
CA GLU A 225 -5.45 -4.40 -4.37
C GLU A 225 -5.11 -5.75 -3.73
N ALA A 226 -3.86 -5.92 -3.28
CA ALA A 226 -3.36 -7.14 -2.64
C ALA A 226 -3.71 -8.45 -3.40
N ASN A 227 -3.62 -8.45 -4.75
CA ASN A 227 -3.99 -9.58 -5.63
C ASN A 227 -5.46 -10.02 -5.58
N ARG A 228 -6.35 -9.12 -5.18
CA ARG A 228 -7.80 -9.30 -5.21
C ARG A 228 -8.43 -8.17 -5.99
N ILE A 229 -9.63 -8.39 -6.50
CA ILE A 229 -10.39 -7.36 -7.24
C ILE A 229 -11.56 -6.91 -6.38
N TYR A 230 -11.62 -5.63 -6.07
CA TYR A 230 -12.71 -5.02 -5.31
C TYR A 230 -13.68 -4.37 -6.26
N ARG A 231 -14.95 -4.78 -6.22
CA ARG A 231 -16.04 -4.28 -7.05
C ARG A 231 -16.97 -3.44 -6.20
N LEU A 232 -17.09 -2.16 -6.53
CA LEU A 232 -17.72 -1.16 -5.69
C LEU A 232 -18.83 -0.43 -6.44
N GLY A 233 -20.00 -0.31 -5.80
CA GLY A 233 -21.13 0.49 -6.27
C GLY A 233 -21.70 0.10 -7.62
N GLY A 234 -22.09 1.10 -8.40
CA GLY A 234 -22.66 0.99 -9.73
C GLY A 234 -24.18 1.08 -9.77
N LEU A 235 -24.70 0.72 -10.94
CA LEU A 235 -26.12 0.59 -11.23
C LEU A 235 -26.48 -0.90 -11.41
N ASP A 236 -27.61 -1.32 -10.85
CA ASP A 236 -28.16 -2.66 -11.09
C ASP A 236 -28.95 -2.74 -12.42
N GLU A 237 -29.73 -3.81 -12.60
CA GLU A 237 -30.61 -3.99 -13.76
C GLU A 237 -31.83 -3.06 -13.79
N TYR A 238 -32.14 -2.40 -12.67
CA TYR A 238 -33.22 -1.43 -12.51
C TYR A 238 -32.72 0.02 -12.54
N TYR A 239 -31.42 0.23 -12.81
CA TYR A 239 -30.74 1.53 -12.75
C TYR A 239 -30.74 2.18 -11.37
N GLU A 240 -30.83 1.37 -10.32
CA GLU A 240 -30.69 1.84 -8.94
C GLU A 240 -29.22 1.90 -8.54
N ALA A 241 -28.83 2.99 -7.88
CA ALA A 241 -27.47 3.17 -7.39
C ALA A 241 -27.19 2.21 -6.22
N LEU A 242 -26.02 1.60 -6.23
CA LEU A 242 -25.63 0.58 -5.27
C LEU A 242 -24.51 1.08 -4.35
N ASP A 243 -24.56 0.67 -3.09
CA ASP A 243 -23.52 0.87 -2.07
C ASP A 243 -22.70 -0.41 -1.82
N THR A 244 -23.26 -1.54 -2.18
CA THR A 244 -22.72 -2.88 -1.96
C THR A 244 -21.33 -3.09 -2.56
N CYS A 245 -20.45 -3.68 -1.75
CA CYS A 245 -19.07 -3.95 -2.08
C CYS A 245 -18.82 -5.46 -2.11
N GLN A 246 -18.01 -5.91 -3.05
CA GLN A 246 -17.59 -7.31 -3.13
C GLN A 246 -16.11 -7.41 -3.47
N ARG A 247 -15.51 -8.52 -3.07
CA ARG A 247 -14.13 -8.88 -3.40
C ARG A 247 -14.12 -10.18 -4.16
N PHE A 248 -13.41 -10.21 -5.28
CA PHE A 248 -13.16 -11.40 -6.06
C PHE A 248 -11.74 -11.91 -5.81
N ASP A 249 -11.64 -13.21 -5.60
CA ASP A 249 -10.37 -13.93 -5.51
C ASP A 249 -10.10 -14.68 -6.82
N PRO A 250 -9.12 -14.21 -7.64
CA PRO A 250 -8.80 -14.88 -8.88
C PRO A 250 -8.18 -16.27 -8.73
N GLU A 251 -7.69 -16.64 -7.54
CA GLU A 251 -7.11 -17.97 -7.30
C GLU A 251 -8.19 -19.02 -7.08
N THR A 252 -9.24 -18.67 -6.34
CA THR A 252 -10.36 -19.57 -6.05
C THR A 252 -11.51 -19.40 -7.02
N ASN A 253 -11.53 -18.32 -7.80
CA ASN A 253 -12.62 -17.93 -8.69
C ASN A 253 -13.94 -17.71 -7.93
N GLU A 254 -13.87 -17.08 -6.76
CA GLU A 254 -15.00 -16.86 -5.86
C GLU A 254 -15.18 -15.38 -5.50
N TRP A 255 -16.44 -15.02 -5.25
CA TRP A 255 -16.86 -13.69 -4.82
C TRP A 255 -17.22 -13.72 -3.34
N GLU A 256 -16.77 -12.69 -2.62
CA GLU A 256 -17.02 -12.47 -1.21
C GLU A 256 -17.74 -11.12 -1.03
N THR A 257 -18.78 -11.10 -0.19
CA THR A 257 -19.48 -9.86 0.17
C THR A 257 -18.69 -9.10 1.22
N LEU A 258 -18.51 -7.80 0.99
CA LEU A 258 -17.88 -6.88 1.93
C LEU A 258 -18.91 -5.91 2.52
N PRO A 259 -18.58 -5.22 3.62
CA PRO A 259 -19.40 -4.13 4.14
C PRO A 259 -19.68 -3.08 3.07
N PRO A 260 -20.93 -2.60 2.95
CA PRO A 260 -21.32 -1.63 1.93
C PRO A 260 -20.71 -0.25 2.24
N MET A 261 -20.57 0.57 1.19
CA MET A 261 -20.33 2.01 1.35
C MET A 261 -21.48 2.66 2.13
N ARG A 262 -21.25 3.83 2.70
CA ARG A 262 -22.30 4.60 3.40
C ARG A 262 -23.28 5.24 2.41
N ILE A 263 -22.81 5.56 1.21
CA ILE A 263 -23.60 6.23 0.18
C ILE A 263 -23.58 5.38 -1.10
N PRO A 264 -24.75 4.96 -1.61
CA PRO A 264 -24.83 4.30 -2.91
C PRO A 264 -24.37 5.24 -4.01
N ARG A 265 -23.56 4.75 -4.95
CA ARG A 265 -22.94 5.61 -5.97
C ARG A 265 -22.62 4.89 -7.27
N TRP A 266 -22.72 5.63 -8.36
CA TRP A 266 -22.30 5.24 -9.70
C TRP A 266 -21.50 6.38 -10.37
N SER A 267 -20.82 6.11 -11.49
CA SER A 267 -19.99 7.10 -12.20
C SER A 267 -18.95 7.81 -11.32
N PHE A 268 -18.25 7.03 -10.49
CA PHE A 268 -17.28 7.49 -9.50
C PHE A 268 -15.89 6.92 -9.77
N ALA A 269 -14.89 7.42 -9.03
CA ALA A 269 -13.52 6.92 -9.13
C ALA A 269 -13.09 6.20 -7.85
N VAL A 270 -12.23 5.19 -7.99
CA VAL A 270 -11.58 4.53 -6.85
C VAL A 270 -10.09 4.47 -7.06
N ALA A 271 -9.32 4.82 -6.03
CA ALA A 271 -7.87 4.65 -6.01
C ALA A 271 -7.46 3.75 -4.84
N ALA A 272 -6.62 2.76 -5.11
CA ALA A 272 -5.93 2.00 -4.08
C ALA A 272 -4.63 2.73 -3.71
N ILE A 273 -4.53 3.20 -2.47
CA ILE A 273 -3.38 3.97 -1.98
C ILE A 273 -2.99 3.43 -0.60
N ALA A 274 -1.77 2.92 -0.51
CA ALA A 274 -1.18 2.41 0.74
C ALA A 274 -2.07 1.38 1.46
N GLY A 275 -2.63 0.42 0.72
CA GLY A 275 -3.48 -0.64 1.27
C GLY A 275 -4.96 -0.27 1.42
N ARG A 276 -5.36 0.97 1.15
CA ARG A 276 -6.73 1.46 1.34
C ARG A 276 -7.39 1.86 0.04
N LEU A 277 -8.71 1.75 -0.04
CA LEU A 277 -9.49 2.12 -1.23
C LEU A 277 -10.21 3.43 -0.98
N TYR A 278 -9.97 4.43 -1.81
CA TYR A 278 -10.58 5.75 -1.71
C TYR A 278 -11.66 5.88 -2.78
N ALA A 279 -12.94 5.85 -2.40
CA ALA A 279 -14.07 6.06 -3.30
C ALA A 279 -14.41 7.55 -3.38
N VAL A 280 -14.16 8.17 -4.53
CA VAL A 280 -14.21 9.62 -4.74
C VAL A 280 -15.37 10.00 -5.64
N GLY A 281 -16.25 10.86 -5.12
CA GLY A 281 -17.35 11.44 -5.89
C GLY A 281 -18.37 10.40 -6.34
N GLY A 282 -18.92 10.59 -7.55
CA GLY A 282 -20.02 9.81 -8.09
C GLY A 282 -21.33 10.55 -8.09
N PHE A 283 -22.38 9.83 -8.45
CA PHE A 283 -23.76 10.31 -8.40
C PHE A 283 -24.60 9.43 -7.48
N ALA A 284 -25.46 10.06 -6.69
CA ALA A 284 -26.46 9.42 -5.84
C ALA A 284 -27.70 10.31 -5.78
N ASP A 285 -28.89 9.73 -5.76
CA ASP A 285 -30.16 10.45 -5.59
C ASP A 285 -30.31 11.69 -6.51
N GLY A 286 -29.83 11.60 -7.75
CA GLY A 286 -29.87 12.70 -8.74
C GLY A 286 -28.86 13.83 -8.53
N HIS A 287 -27.91 13.69 -7.60
CA HIS A 287 -26.91 14.71 -7.28
C HIS A 287 -25.48 14.17 -7.39
N ALA A 288 -24.56 15.04 -7.82
CA ALA A 288 -23.13 14.76 -7.77
C ALA A 288 -22.62 14.80 -6.33
N LEU A 289 -21.82 13.81 -5.96
CA LEU A 289 -21.24 13.68 -4.64
C LEU A 289 -19.92 14.46 -4.54
N GLY A 290 -19.79 15.28 -3.50
CA GLY A 290 -18.55 15.98 -3.13
C GLY A 290 -17.76 15.29 -2.02
N VAL A 291 -17.99 13.98 -1.81
CA VAL A 291 -17.46 13.23 -0.66
C VAL A 291 -16.49 12.13 -1.09
N VAL A 292 -15.60 11.77 -0.17
CA VAL A 292 -14.67 10.64 -0.28
C VAL A 292 -14.94 9.69 0.87
N GLU A 293 -15.11 8.41 0.56
CA GLU A 293 -15.13 7.32 1.55
C GLU A 293 -13.85 6.50 1.44
N VAL A 294 -13.37 5.94 2.56
CA VAL A 294 -12.10 5.21 2.60
C VAL A 294 -12.31 3.84 3.20
N PHE A 295 -12.19 2.80 2.39
CA PHE A 295 -12.25 1.43 2.86
C PHE A 295 -10.86 0.95 3.30
N ASP A 296 -10.79 0.38 4.51
CA ASP A 296 -9.63 -0.35 5.01
C ASP A 296 -9.88 -1.87 4.90
N PRO A 297 -9.24 -2.58 3.96
CA PRO A 297 -9.41 -4.02 3.78
C PRO A 297 -8.90 -4.88 4.94
N GLU A 298 -8.06 -4.35 5.84
CA GLU A 298 -7.57 -5.10 7.01
C GLU A 298 -8.62 -5.14 8.12
N THR A 299 -9.34 -4.03 8.33
CA THR A 299 -10.41 -3.95 9.34
C THR A 299 -11.80 -4.22 8.77
N CYS A 300 -11.95 -4.21 7.45
CA CYS A 300 -13.22 -4.26 6.72
C CYS A 300 -14.17 -3.12 7.12
N GLU A 301 -13.68 -1.87 7.14
CA GLU A 301 -14.47 -0.69 7.52
C GLU A 301 -14.34 0.47 6.52
N TRP A 302 -15.38 1.31 6.42
CA TRP A 302 -15.49 2.51 5.57
C TRP A 302 -15.46 3.83 6.38
#